data_AF-A0A933EQ29-F1
#
_entry.id   AF-A0A933EQ29-F1
#
_cell.length_a   1.000
_cell.length_b   1.000
_cell.length_c   1.000
_cell.angle_alpha   90.00
_cell.angle_beta   90.00
_cell.angle_gamma   90.00
#
_symmetry.space_group_name_H-M   'P 1'
#
loop_
_entity.id
_entity.type
_entity.pdbx_description
1 polymer ?
#
loop_
_entity_poly.entity_id
_entity_poly.type
_entity_poly.pdbx_seq_one_letter_code
_entity_poly.pdbx_strand_id
1 'polypeptide(L)'
;MLHKRRFEVLVLSLVGALFALALTVGGASAHERRTLVGKYDVVVGWDKEPAFVNQQNAASIRIFKAGTQDPVQGVEKTLKVRIAFGGGEPKEFSLRAVFGQQGYYVVDLFATRAGRYIWTFVGDIEGTPVNEQFESGPGRFNDVTGIEELQFPQPVPDPLAMASEVRAAQNDAASARILAIVGIAAGLAGLAVGGLALSGRLRPSGEALPKG
;
A
#
# COMPACT_ATOMS: atom_id res chain seq x y z
N MET A 1 -25.49 36.30 -35.10
CA MET A 1 -25.88 36.46 -33.68
C MET A 1 -26.03 35.15 -32.91
N LEU A 2 -26.68 34.11 -33.45
CA LEU A 2 -26.94 32.84 -32.74
C LEU A 2 -25.67 32.05 -32.33
N HIS A 3 -24.63 32.06 -33.16
CA HIS A 3 -23.36 31.35 -32.90
C HIS A 3 -22.53 31.96 -31.76
N LYS A 4 -22.58 33.30 -31.59
CA LYS A 4 -21.85 34.00 -30.53
C LYS A 4 -22.42 33.69 -29.13
N ARG A 5 -23.75 33.67 -29.02
CA ARG A 5 -24.47 33.25 -27.81
C ARG A 5 -24.19 31.79 -27.42
N ARG A 6 -24.09 30.88 -28.38
CA ARG A 6 -23.74 29.47 -28.13
C ARG A 6 -22.31 29.31 -27.62
N PHE A 7 -21.38 30.08 -28.16
CA PHE A 7 -19.98 30.10 -27.72
C PHE A 7 -19.82 30.66 -26.30
N GLU A 8 -20.49 31.77 -25.98
CA GLU A 8 -20.47 32.37 -24.64
C GLU A 8 -21.05 31.42 -23.58
N VAL A 9 -22.17 30.74 -23.87
CA VAL A 9 -22.78 29.74 -22.97
C VAL A 9 -21.88 28.53 -22.75
N LEU A 10 -21.15 28.08 -23.78
CA LEU A 10 -20.19 26.97 -23.64
C LEU A 10 -18.99 27.36 -22.78
N VAL A 11 -18.45 28.57 -22.95
CA VAL A 11 -17.34 29.08 -22.14
C VAL A 11 -17.76 29.24 -20.67
N LEU A 12 -18.94 29.81 -20.41
CA LEU A 12 -19.49 29.94 -19.06
C LEU A 12 -19.73 28.59 -18.38
N SER A 13 -20.23 27.60 -19.12
CA SER A 13 -20.41 26.24 -18.62
C SER A 13 -19.08 25.56 -18.26
N LEU A 14 -18.05 25.75 -19.08
CA LEU A 14 -16.72 25.18 -18.85
C LEU A 14 -16.04 25.81 -17.63
N VAL A 15 -16.14 27.15 -17.48
CA VAL A 15 -15.63 27.86 -16.30
C VAL A 15 -16.38 27.43 -15.05
N GLY A 16 -17.70 27.27 -15.12
CA GLY A 16 -18.52 26.76 -14.01
C GLY A 16 -18.13 25.34 -13.59
N ALA A 17 -17.87 24.45 -14.56
CA ALA A 17 -17.44 23.08 -14.29
C ALA A 17 -16.04 23.03 -13.64
N LEU A 18 -15.11 23.86 -14.11
CA LEU A 18 -13.77 24.00 -13.51
C LEU A 18 -13.83 24.56 -12.09
N PHE A 19 -14.72 25.52 -11.83
CA PHE A 19 -14.91 26.11 -10.50
C PHE A 19 -15.58 25.12 -9.53
N ALA A 20 -16.54 24.33 -10.01
CA ALA A 20 -17.15 23.25 -9.23
C ALA A 20 -16.15 22.14 -8.89
N LEU A 21 -15.20 21.83 -9.78
CA LEU A 21 -14.12 20.88 -9.53
C LEU A 21 -13.08 21.42 -8.53
N ALA A 22 -12.84 22.73 -8.50
CA ALA A 22 -11.93 23.34 -7.51
C ALA A 22 -12.50 23.32 -6.08
N LEU A 23 -13.83 23.27 -5.93
CA LEU A 23 -14.51 23.23 -4.63
C LEU A 23 -14.53 21.84 -3.97
N THR A 24 -14.09 20.78 -4.65
CA THR A 24 -14.01 19.42 -4.07
C THR A 24 -12.66 19.11 -3.40
N VAL A 25 -11.73 20.08 -3.38
CA VAL A 25 -10.50 19.97 -2.59
C VAL A 25 -10.85 20.16 -1.12
N GLY A 26 -11.40 19.11 -0.50
CA GLY A 26 -11.53 19.04 0.95
C GLY A 26 -10.14 19.17 1.56
N GLY A 27 -9.98 20.09 2.52
CA GLY A 27 -8.71 20.28 3.22
C GLY A 27 -8.22 18.95 3.76
N ALA A 28 -7.02 18.52 3.35
CA ALA A 28 -6.34 17.41 3.98
C ALA A 28 -6.04 17.83 5.42
N SER A 29 -6.82 17.33 6.37
CA SER A 29 -6.61 17.64 7.76
C SER A 29 -5.43 16.82 8.24
N ALA A 30 -4.28 17.46 8.41
CA ALA A 30 -3.07 16.86 8.98
C ALA A 30 -3.37 15.97 10.22
N HIS A 31 -4.32 16.42 11.04
CA HIS A 31 -4.80 15.67 12.19
C HIS A 31 -6.32 15.46 12.12
N GLU A 32 -6.81 14.31 12.57
CA GLU A 32 -8.23 14.05 12.79
C GLU A 32 -8.59 14.37 14.25
N ARG A 33 -9.69 15.11 14.46
CA ARG A 33 -10.23 15.37 15.80
C ARG A 33 -11.60 14.70 15.95
N ARG A 34 -11.79 13.97 17.05
CA ARG A 34 -13.06 13.33 17.40
C ARG A 34 -13.30 13.32 18.91
N THR A 35 -14.54 13.54 19.32
CA THR A 35 -14.95 13.32 20.70
C THR A 35 -15.28 11.84 20.90
N LEU A 36 -14.50 11.14 21.74
CA LEU A 36 -14.73 9.74 22.09
C LEU A 36 -15.65 9.66 23.31
N VAL A 37 -16.62 8.75 23.24
CA VAL A 37 -17.56 8.40 24.34
C VAL A 37 -18.21 9.62 25.03
N GLY A 38 -18.30 10.75 24.33
CA GLY A 38 -18.83 12.02 24.83
C GLY A 38 -17.99 12.71 25.92
N LYS A 39 -16.82 12.19 26.28
CA LYS A 39 -16.03 12.66 27.42
C LYS A 39 -14.64 13.17 27.08
N TYR A 40 -14.08 12.74 25.95
CA TYR A 40 -12.69 13.02 25.61
C TYR A 40 -12.56 13.56 24.20
N ASP A 41 -11.98 14.73 24.03
CA ASP A 41 -11.58 15.22 22.72
C ASP A 41 -10.21 14.65 22.39
N VAL A 42 -10.17 13.82 21.35
CA VAL A 42 -8.96 13.16 20.87
C VAL A 42 -8.55 13.75 19.54
N VAL A 43 -7.27 14.08 19.41
CA VAL A 43 -6.66 14.52 18.16
C VAL A 43 -5.57 13.53 17.78
N VAL A 44 -5.71 12.90 16.63
CA VAL A 44 -4.77 11.90 16.11
C VAL A 44 -4.14 12.39 14.81
N GLY A 45 -2.87 12.06 14.59
CA GLY A 45 -2.17 12.38 13.35
C GLY A 45 -0.72 11.92 13.42
N TRP A 46 0.05 12.10 12.35
CA TRP A 46 1.48 11.81 12.42
C TRP A 46 2.22 12.95 13.13
N ASP A 47 3.26 12.64 13.91
CA ASP A 47 4.05 13.64 14.62
C ASP A 47 4.84 14.54 13.66
N LYS A 48 5.32 13.98 12.55
CA LYS A 48 5.95 14.71 11.44
C LYS A 48 5.16 14.50 10.16
N GLU A 49 4.91 15.60 9.44
CA GLU A 49 4.08 15.59 8.25
C GLU A 49 4.74 16.30 7.06
N PRO A 50 4.62 15.75 5.83
CA PRO A 50 3.98 14.48 5.48
C PRO A 50 4.68 13.27 6.11
N ALA A 51 3.92 12.22 6.41
CA ALA A 51 4.49 11.00 6.94
C ALA A 51 5.11 10.19 5.79
N PHE A 52 6.43 10.15 5.72
CA PHE A 52 7.14 9.39 4.70
C PHE A 52 7.46 7.97 5.15
N VAL A 53 7.50 7.05 4.19
CA VAL A 53 8.03 5.71 4.41
C VAL A 53 9.49 5.74 4.89
N ASN A 54 9.85 4.80 5.74
CA ASN A 54 11.20 4.54 6.23
C ASN A 54 11.87 5.72 6.97
N GLN A 55 11.10 6.72 7.38
CA GLN A 55 11.57 7.80 8.24
C GLN A 55 11.15 7.59 9.69
N GLN A 56 11.94 8.13 10.62
CA GLN A 56 11.55 8.17 12.02
C GLN A 56 10.37 9.13 12.20
N ASN A 57 9.24 8.56 12.61
CA ASN A 57 8.01 9.27 12.89
C ASN A 57 7.30 8.65 14.10
N ALA A 58 6.17 9.21 14.48
CA ALA A 58 5.31 8.65 15.51
C ALA A 58 3.84 8.88 15.19
N ALA A 59 2.98 8.00 15.69
CA ALA A 59 1.56 8.31 15.81
C ALA A 59 1.37 9.27 16.99
N SER A 60 0.98 10.52 16.68
CA SER A 60 0.70 11.60 17.62
C SER A 60 -0.75 11.50 18.10
N ILE A 61 -0.94 11.48 19.42
CA ILE A 61 -2.23 11.31 20.06
C ILE A 61 -2.34 12.33 21.19
N ARG A 62 -3.23 13.30 21.05
CA ARG A 62 -3.56 14.27 22.11
C ARG A 62 -4.94 13.99 22.68
N ILE A 63 -5.06 14.02 24.00
CA ILE A 63 -6.30 13.70 24.71
C ILE A 63 -6.61 14.82 25.71
N PHE A 64 -7.79 15.41 25.55
CA PHE A 64 -8.33 16.43 26.43
C PHE A 64 -9.71 16.01 26.95
N LYS A 65 -10.17 16.61 28.04
CA LYS A 65 -11.58 16.51 28.42
C LYS A 65 -12.44 17.19 27.36
N ALA A 66 -13.59 16.60 27.04
CA ALA A 66 -14.46 17.07 25.96
C ALA A 66 -14.90 18.53 26.18
N GLY A 67 -14.73 19.36 25.15
CA GLY A 67 -15.10 20.77 25.17
C GLY A 67 -14.17 21.67 25.99
N THR A 68 -13.06 21.15 26.52
CA THR A 68 -12.08 21.94 27.29
C THR A 68 -10.67 21.79 26.72
N GLN A 69 -9.69 22.48 27.34
CA GLN A 69 -8.27 22.31 27.06
C GLN A 69 -7.55 21.55 28.17
N ASP A 70 -8.29 20.89 29.07
CA ASP A 70 -7.72 20.18 30.19
C ASP A 70 -7.12 18.85 29.71
N PRO A 71 -5.79 18.66 29.81
CA PRO A 71 -5.15 17.46 29.30
C PRO A 71 -5.45 16.25 30.19
N VAL A 72 -5.68 15.10 29.58
CA VAL A 72 -5.85 13.83 30.31
C VAL A 72 -4.50 13.13 30.42
N GLN A 73 -4.07 12.84 31.64
CA GLN A 73 -2.73 12.29 31.96
C GLN A 73 -2.79 10.82 32.39
N GLY A 74 -1.67 10.10 32.26
CA GLY A 74 -1.55 8.73 32.75
C GLY A 74 -2.17 7.65 31.85
N VAL A 75 -2.68 8.05 30.67
CA VAL A 75 -3.36 7.16 29.72
C VAL A 75 -2.40 6.12 29.13
N GLU A 76 -1.09 6.36 29.17
CA GLU A 76 -0.08 5.42 28.69
C GLU A 76 -0.07 4.07 29.43
N LYS A 77 -0.67 4.04 30.62
CA LYS A 77 -0.76 2.84 31.47
C LYS A 77 -1.98 2.00 31.16
N THR A 78 -3.05 2.60 30.62
CA THR A 78 -4.38 1.99 30.50
C THR A 78 -4.83 1.83 29.05
N LEU A 79 -4.29 2.62 28.12
CA LEU A 79 -4.65 2.59 26.72
C LEU A 79 -3.49 2.08 25.86
N LYS A 80 -3.83 1.28 24.84
CA LYS A 80 -2.92 0.80 23.80
C LYS A 80 -3.46 1.21 22.43
N VAL A 81 -2.59 1.19 21.43
CA VAL A 81 -2.97 1.42 20.03
C VAL A 81 -2.55 0.23 19.19
N ARG A 82 -3.51 -0.37 18.51
CA ARG A 82 -3.28 -1.37 17.47
C ARG A 82 -3.23 -0.67 16.11
N ILE A 83 -2.13 -0.84 15.38
CA ILE A 83 -1.92 -0.18 14.09
C ILE A 83 -1.84 -1.24 13.00
N ALA A 84 -2.70 -1.14 11.99
CA ALA A 84 -2.76 -2.00 10.82
C ALA A 84 -2.51 -1.20 9.53
N PHE A 85 -1.82 -1.81 8.56
CA PHE A 85 -1.69 -1.28 7.21
C PHE A 85 -2.80 -1.85 6.32
N GLY A 86 -3.59 -0.98 5.67
CA GLY A 86 -4.61 -1.36 4.70
C GLY A 86 -5.71 -2.32 5.19
N GLY A 87 -5.83 -2.55 6.51
CA GLY A 87 -6.71 -3.56 7.10
C GLY A 87 -6.09 -4.95 7.27
N GLY A 88 -4.77 -5.08 7.10
CA GLY A 88 -4.02 -6.30 7.45
C GLY A 88 -3.90 -6.50 8.96
N GLU A 89 -3.09 -7.50 9.35
CA GLU A 89 -2.87 -7.84 10.75
C GLU A 89 -2.31 -6.65 11.55
N PRO A 90 -2.97 -6.23 12.65
CA PRO A 90 -2.50 -5.12 13.45
C PRO A 90 -1.34 -5.54 14.34
N LYS A 91 -0.42 -4.60 14.57
CA LYS A 91 0.55 -4.69 15.67
C LYS A 91 0.09 -3.79 16.82
N GLU A 92 0.14 -4.33 18.03
CA GLU A 92 -0.15 -3.55 19.24
C GLU A 92 1.09 -2.77 19.70
N PHE A 93 0.85 -1.54 20.12
CA PHE A 93 1.86 -0.64 20.64
C PHE A 93 1.42 -0.03 21.97
N SER A 94 2.40 0.16 22.85
CA SER A 94 2.23 0.98 24.05
C SER A 94 2.44 2.45 23.71
N LEU A 95 1.62 3.30 24.34
CA LEU A 95 1.80 4.75 24.30
C LEU A 95 3.02 5.14 25.15
N ARG A 96 3.66 6.24 24.76
CA ARG A 96 4.67 6.93 25.55
C ARG A 96 4.21 8.37 25.77
N ALA A 97 4.15 8.80 27.02
CA ALA A 97 3.89 10.21 27.35
C ALA A 97 5.05 11.09 26.89
N VAL A 98 4.75 12.26 26.34
CA VAL A 98 5.76 13.24 25.92
C VAL A 98 6.11 14.16 27.09
N PHE A 99 7.39 14.17 27.48
CA PHE A 99 7.85 14.97 28.60
C PHE A 99 7.57 16.46 28.38
N GLY A 100 7.00 17.12 29.40
CA GLY A 100 6.63 18.53 29.34
C GLY A 100 5.38 18.85 28.53
N GLN A 101 4.73 17.86 27.91
CA GLN A 101 3.51 18.05 27.12
C GLN A 101 2.37 17.18 27.68
N GLN A 102 1.64 17.72 28.65
CA GLN A 102 0.54 17.01 29.29
C GLN A 102 -0.55 16.66 28.29
N GLY A 103 -1.08 15.43 28.39
CA GLY A 103 -2.11 14.93 27.46
C GLY A 103 -1.60 14.61 26.06
N TYR A 104 -0.29 14.71 25.82
CA TYR A 104 0.34 14.31 24.57
C TYR A 104 1.06 12.97 24.71
N TYR A 105 0.69 12.05 23.82
CA TYR A 105 1.23 10.71 23.75
C TYR A 105 1.67 10.40 22.33
N VAL A 106 2.67 9.53 22.24
CA VAL A 106 3.19 9.05 20.97
C VAL A 106 3.33 7.54 20.96
N VAL A 107 3.18 6.96 19.77
CA VAL A 107 3.67 5.62 19.45
C VAL A 107 4.80 5.78 18.44
N ASP A 108 6.02 5.40 18.81
CA ASP A 108 7.16 5.44 17.90
C ASP A 108 7.07 4.28 16.89
N LEU A 109 7.03 4.58 15.60
CA LEU A 109 7.08 3.58 14.54
C LEU A 109 7.74 4.08 13.26
N PHE A 110 8.25 3.15 12.47
CA PHE A 110 8.73 3.40 11.12
C PHE A 110 7.72 2.79 10.16
N ALA A 111 6.96 3.62 9.46
CA ALA A 111 6.06 3.15 8.43
C ALA A 111 6.89 2.63 7.25
N THR A 112 6.78 1.35 6.92
CA THR A 112 7.57 0.73 5.84
C THR A 112 6.79 0.61 4.53
N ARG A 113 5.56 1.11 4.48
CA ARG A 113 4.67 1.04 3.31
C ARG A 113 3.90 2.34 3.18
N ALA A 114 3.82 2.85 1.95
CA ALA A 114 2.97 3.99 1.64
C ALA A 114 1.50 3.53 1.58
N GLY A 115 0.60 4.42 1.97
CA GLY A 115 -0.83 4.25 1.91
C GLY A 115 -1.48 4.31 3.29
N ARG A 116 -2.62 3.63 3.37
CA ARG A 116 -3.59 3.76 4.46
C ARG A 116 -3.21 2.98 5.70
N TYR A 117 -3.31 3.62 6.85
CA TYR A 117 -3.13 3.05 8.18
C TYR A 117 -4.39 3.20 9.02
N ILE A 118 -4.67 2.17 9.80
CA ILE A 118 -5.83 2.10 10.68
C ILE A 118 -5.33 1.96 12.12
N TRP A 119 -5.74 2.86 12.99
CA TRP A 119 -5.40 2.88 14.40
C TRP A 119 -6.63 2.52 15.22
N THR A 120 -6.53 1.46 16.02
CA THR A 120 -7.58 1.05 16.95
C THR A 120 -7.09 1.27 18.37
N PHE A 121 -7.73 2.19 19.07
CA PHE A 121 -7.48 2.45 20.48
C PHE A 121 -8.16 1.36 21.30
N VAL A 122 -7.45 0.76 22.26
CA VAL A 122 -7.96 -0.34 23.09
C VAL A 122 -7.54 -0.14 24.53
N GLY A 123 -8.49 -0.21 25.45
CA GLY A 123 -8.26 -0.09 26.89
C GLY A 123 -9.25 0.86 27.53
N ASP A 124 -8.76 1.75 28.40
CA ASP A 124 -9.58 2.77 29.03
C ASP A 124 -8.85 4.12 29.17
N ILE A 125 -9.64 5.19 29.23
CA ILE A 125 -9.20 6.54 29.57
C ILE A 125 -9.90 6.91 30.89
N GLU A 126 -9.11 7.11 31.96
CA GLU A 126 -9.62 7.38 33.32
C GLU A 126 -10.71 6.37 33.77
N GLY A 127 -10.55 5.08 33.47
CA GLY A 127 -11.51 4.03 33.79
C GLY A 127 -12.71 3.94 32.84
N THR A 128 -12.84 4.84 31.85
CA THR A 128 -13.88 4.74 30.81
C THR A 128 -13.37 3.85 29.66
N PRO A 129 -14.02 2.72 29.36
CA PRO A 129 -13.59 1.84 28.27
C PRO A 129 -13.60 2.53 26.90
N VAL A 130 -12.57 2.26 26.09
CA VAL A 130 -12.40 2.77 24.73
C VAL A 130 -12.02 1.62 23.80
N ASN A 131 -12.77 1.50 22.70
CA ASN A 131 -12.47 0.62 21.58
C ASN A 131 -12.84 1.33 20.28
N GLU A 132 -12.00 2.27 19.86
CA GLU A 132 -12.34 3.26 18.82
C GLU A 132 -11.32 3.21 17.68
N GLN A 133 -11.81 3.31 16.46
CA GLN A 133 -11.00 3.20 15.25
C GLN A 133 -10.84 4.55 14.55
N PHE A 134 -9.63 4.84 14.11
CA PHE A 134 -9.26 5.98 13.27
C PHE A 134 -8.59 5.44 12.01
N GLU A 135 -8.92 6.00 10.86
CA GLU A 135 -8.43 5.52 9.57
C GLU A 135 -7.87 6.71 8.80
N SER A 136 -6.62 6.60 8.32
CA SER A 136 -6.02 7.67 7.53
C SER A 136 -6.69 7.81 6.17
N GLY A 137 -6.58 9.01 5.58
CA GLY A 137 -7.03 9.29 4.23
C GLY A 137 -7.72 10.65 4.08
N PRO A 138 -8.41 10.89 2.95
CA PRO A 138 -9.04 12.17 2.65
C PRO A 138 -10.02 12.63 3.73
N GLY A 139 -9.90 13.88 4.18
CA GLY A 139 -10.75 14.48 5.22
C GLY A 139 -10.47 13.97 6.64
N ARG A 140 -9.43 13.16 6.82
CA ARG A 140 -8.93 12.62 8.10
C ARG A 140 -7.42 12.88 8.17
N PHE A 141 -6.74 12.30 9.16
CA PHE A 141 -5.27 12.36 9.21
C PHE A 141 -4.65 11.68 7.98
N ASN A 142 -3.47 12.15 7.58
CA ASN A 142 -2.90 11.80 6.28
C ASN A 142 -2.45 10.34 6.16
N ASP A 143 -2.54 9.79 4.95
CA ASP A 143 -1.88 8.54 4.59
C ASP A 143 -0.35 8.68 4.63
N VAL A 144 0.35 7.56 4.79
CA VAL A 144 1.81 7.54 4.63
C VAL A 144 2.15 7.67 3.14
N THR A 145 3.10 8.52 2.81
CA THR A 145 3.50 8.81 1.43
C THR A 145 4.83 8.15 1.08
N GLY A 146 4.99 7.78 -0.18
CA GLY A 146 6.27 7.41 -0.76
C GLY A 146 7.28 8.56 -0.67
N ILE A 147 8.57 8.25 -0.61
CA ILE A 147 9.65 9.24 -0.47
C ILE A 147 10.43 9.44 -1.77
N GLU A 148 10.10 8.69 -2.83
CA GLU A 148 10.93 8.48 -4.02
C GLU A 148 11.22 9.80 -4.74
N GLU A 149 10.23 10.69 -4.85
CA GLU A 149 10.37 12.00 -5.51
C GLU A 149 11.28 12.99 -4.76
N LEU A 150 11.49 12.76 -3.45
CA LEU A 150 12.32 13.61 -2.60
C LEU A 150 13.76 13.10 -2.46
N GLN A 151 14.04 11.90 -2.97
CA GLN A 151 15.36 11.29 -2.88
C GLN A 151 16.32 11.87 -3.92
N PHE A 152 17.51 12.22 -3.45
CA PHE A 152 18.60 12.75 -4.27
C PHE A 152 19.93 12.12 -3.79
N PRO A 153 20.89 11.85 -4.69
CA PRO A 153 20.92 12.15 -6.13
C PRO A 153 20.12 11.17 -7.01
N GLN A 154 19.77 10.01 -6.48
CA GLN A 154 18.99 9.01 -7.19
C GLN A 154 17.93 8.42 -6.25
N PRO A 155 16.70 8.23 -6.73
CA PRO A 155 15.69 7.48 -5.99
C PRO A 155 16.16 6.05 -5.72
N VAL A 156 15.96 5.60 -4.48
CA VAL A 156 16.16 4.21 -4.06
C VAL A 156 14.86 3.46 -4.32
N PRO A 157 14.89 2.36 -5.10
CA PRO A 157 13.71 1.55 -5.33
C PRO A 157 13.10 0.99 -4.04
N ASP A 158 11.78 0.88 -3.97
CA ASP A 158 11.09 0.20 -2.86
C ASP A 158 11.59 -1.26 -2.77
N PRO A 159 12.20 -1.68 -1.63
CA PRO A 159 12.67 -3.04 -1.45
C PRO A 159 11.59 -4.11 -1.64
N LEU A 160 10.33 -3.80 -1.31
CA LEU A 160 9.22 -4.75 -1.48
C LEU A 160 8.85 -4.92 -2.96
N ALA A 161 8.82 -3.82 -3.72
CA ALA A 161 8.62 -3.87 -5.17
C ALA A 161 9.76 -4.67 -5.84
N MET A 162 11.01 -4.38 -5.49
CA MET A 162 12.17 -5.12 -6.01
C MET A 162 12.12 -6.62 -5.68
N ALA A 163 11.77 -6.99 -4.45
CA ALA A 163 11.62 -8.40 -4.08
C ALA A 163 10.51 -9.11 -4.88
N SER A 164 9.43 -8.39 -5.22
CA SER A 164 8.33 -8.92 -6.03
C SER A 164 8.73 -9.15 -7.49
N GLU A 165 9.49 -8.22 -8.07
CA GLU A 165 10.04 -8.33 -9.42
C GLU A 165 11.04 -9.48 -9.53
N VAL A 166 11.93 -9.63 -8.54
CA VAL A 166 12.88 -10.76 -8.50
C VAL A 166 12.15 -12.10 -8.44
N ARG A 167 11.07 -12.22 -7.65
CA ARG A 167 10.25 -13.43 -7.60
C ARG A 167 9.56 -13.72 -8.93
N ALA A 168 9.03 -12.69 -9.59
CA ALA A 168 8.44 -12.84 -10.92
C ALA A 168 9.48 -13.35 -11.94
N ALA A 169 10.67 -12.74 -11.97
CA ALA A 169 11.76 -13.16 -12.85
C ALA A 169 12.23 -14.61 -12.56
N GLN A 170 12.26 -15.02 -11.29
CA GLN A 170 12.58 -16.41 -10.91
C GLN A 170 11.52 -17.40 -11.43
N ASN A 171 10.24 -17.05 -11.34
CA ASN A 171 9.14 -17.89 -11.85
C ASN A 171 9.17 -18.00 -13.38
N ASP A 172 9.46 -16.92 -14.08
CA ASP A 172 9.61 -16.90 -15.53
C ASP A 172 10.81 -17.76 -15.97
N ALA A 173 11.95 -17.64 -15.28
CA ALA A 173 13.13 -18.46 -15.53
C ALA A 173 12.87 -19.95 -15.27
N ALA A 174 12.13 -20.30 -14.22
CA ALA A 174 11.73 -21.67 -13.93
C ALA A 174 10.85 -22.24 -15.05
N SER A 175 9.87 -21.46 -15.52
CA SER A 175 8.97 -21.83 -16.62
C SER A 175 9.75 -22.04 -17.92
N ALA A 176 10.68 -21.14 -18.25
CA ALA A 176 11.54 -21.24 -19.41
C ALA A 176 12.44 -22.50 -19.37
N ARG A 177 12.99 -22.84 -18.19
CA ARG A 177 13.78 -24.08 -18.00
C ARG A 177 12.95 -25.33 -18.28
N ILE A 178 11.71 -25.38 -17.79
CA ILE A 178 10.81 -26.52 -18.05
C ILE A 178 10.51 -26.63 -19.54
N LEU A 179 10.17 -25.52 -20.20
CA LEU A 179 9.91 -25.51 -21.65
C LEU A 179 11.15 -25.93 -22.45
N ALA A 180 12.35 -25.49 -22.06
CA ALA A 180 13.59 -25.90 -22.69
C ALA A 180 13.83 -27.42 -22.54
N ILE A 181 13.62 -27.97 -21.33
CA ILE A 181 13.76 -29.42 -21.09
C ILE A 181 12.78 -30.22 -21.94
N VAL A 182 11.50 -29.81 -21.96
CA VAL A 182 10.46 -30.46 -22.79
C VAL A 182 10.78 -30.34 -24.27
N GLY A 183 11.21 -29.16 -24.72
CA GLY A 183 11.61 -28.91 -26.11
C GLY A 183 12.79 -29.76 -26.55
N ILE A 184 13.82 -29.91 -25.70
CA ILE A 184 14.98 -30.79 -25.96
C ILE A 184 14.51 -32.25 -26.04
N ALA A 185 13.71 -32.73 -25.08
CA ALA A 185 13.22 -34.11 -25.06
C ALA A 185 12.36 -34.44 -26.30
N ALA A 186 11.44 -33.53 -26.67
CA ALA A 186 10.62 -33.67 -27.87
C ALA A 186 11.47 -33.66 -29.15
N GLY A 187 12.48 -32.78 -29.21
CA GLY A 187 13.43 -32.72 -30.31
C GLY A 187 14.21 -34.04 -30.49
N LEU A 188 14.76 -34.58 -29.39
CA LEU A 188 15.48 -35.86 -29.41
C LEU A 188 14.57 -37.03 -29.81
N ALA A 189 13.34 -37.08 -29.30
CA ALA A 189 12.36 -38.09 -29.69
C ALA A 189 12.01 -38.01 -31.18
N GLY A 190 11.82 -36.79 -31.70
CA GLY A 190 11.57 -36.55 -33.13
C GLY A 190 12.72 -37.03 -34.03
N LEU A 191 13.97 -36.76 -33.62
CA LEU A 191 15.16 -37.25 -34.34
C LEU A 191 15.24 -38.77 -34.36
N ALA A 192 14.95 -39.45 -33.24
CA ALA A 192 14.96 -40.90 -33.16
C ALA A 192 13.91 -41.54 -34.09
N VAL A 193 12.68 -41.02 -34.07
CA VAL A 193 11.59 -41.50 -34.95
C VAL A 193 11.92 -41.24 -36.43
N GLY A 194 12.40 -40.05 -36.77
CA GLY A 194 12.80 -39.71 -38.14
C GLY A 194 13.94 -40.59 -38.66
N GLY A 195 14.95 -40.88 -37.83
CA GLY A 195 16.07 -41.75 -38.19
C GLY A 195 15.64 -43.21 -38.44
N LEU A 196 14.74 -43.74 -37.62
CA LEU A 196 14.15 -45.08 -37.82
C LEU A 196 13.36 -45.16 -39.13
N ALA A 197 12.53 -44.15 -39.43
CA ALA A 197 11.74 -44.12 -40.67
C ALA A 197 12.62 -44.05 -41.93
N LEU A 198 13.72 -43.29 -41.90
CA LEU A 198 14.64 -43.19 -43.03
C LEU A 198 15.42 -44.50 -43.26
N SER A 199 15.85 -45.16 -42.17
CA SER A 199 16.57 -46.43 -42.23
C SER A 199 15.70 -47.57 -42.77
N GLY A 200 14.40 -47.56 -42.48
CA GLY A 200 13.44 -48.52 -43.05
C GLY A 200 13.24 -48.37 -44.56
N ARG A 201 13.41 -47.16 -45.11
CA ARG A 201 13.27 -46.88 -46.55
C ARG A 201 14.49 -47.29 -47.38
N LEU A 202 15.67 -47.38 -46.76
CA LEU A 202 16.94 -47.66 -47.45
C LEU A 202 17.28 -49.15 -47.55
N ARG A 203 16.44 -50.07 -47.05
CA ARG A 203 16.64 -51.51 -47.30
C ARG A 203 16.44 -51.79 -48.80
N PRO A 204 17.50 -52.14 -49.57
CA PRO A 204 17.35 -52.50 -50.97
C PRO A 204 16.56 -53.80 -51.03
N SER A 205 15.52 -53.85 -51.86
CA SER A 205 14.82 -55.09 -52.19
C SER A 205 15.84 -56.06 -52.80
N GLY A 206 16.26 -57.04 -52.01
CA GLY A 206 17.11 -58.14 -52.46
C GLY A 206 16.39 -58.94 -53.54
N GLU A 207 16.90 -58.74 -54.75
CA GLU A 207 16.95 -59.64 -55.91
C GLU A 207 16.17 -60.97 -55.78
N ALA A 208 15.12 -61.09 -56.62
CA ALA A 208 14.38 -62.32 -56.81
C ALA A 208 15.19 -63.31 -57.66
N LEU A 209 15.44 -64.52 -57.14
CA LEU A 209 15.94 -65.66 -57.91
C LEU A 209 14.76 -66.51 -58.42
N PRO A 210 14.60 -66.71 -59.74
CA PRO A 210 13.57 -67.60 -60.28
C PRO A 210 13.95 -69.07 -60.06
N LYS A 211 13.01 -69.86 -59.55
CA LYS A 211 13.12 -71.32 -59.55
C LYS A 211 12.77 -71.83 -60.95
N GLY A 212 13.69 -72.62 -61.52
CA GLY A 212 13.51 -73.31 -62.81
C GLY A 212 12.50 -74.45 -62.77
#